data_AF-A0A971NLQ4-F1
#
_entry.id   AF-A0A971NLQ4-F1
#
_cell.length_a   1.000
_cell.length_b   1.000
_cell.length_c   1.000
_cell.angle_alpha   90.00
_cell.angle_beta   90.00
_cell.angle_gamma   90.00
#
_symmetry.space_group_name_H-M   'P 1'
#
loop_
_entity.id
_entity.type
_entity.pdbx_description
1 polymer ?
#
loop_
_entity_poly.entity_id
_entity_poly.type
_entity_poly.pdbx_seq_one_letter_code
_entity_poly.pdbx_strand_id
1 'polypeptide(L)'
;PIDISVDIAVGYSGKTQVELIQHRGSDDNIYRAHPGEAGFGFHHFGVVVDNLEKSLETMSALGISPLQEGTLTYAGGGTTRFAYLDTMTKAGMILELIETKAFGFNLGMPRWLVSLGRITGDTVSVEAFKGGRS
;
A
#
# COMPACT_ATOMS: atom_id res chain seq x y z
N PRO A 1 2.99 0.16 -18.60
CA PRO A 1 2.19 0.48 -17.39
C PRO A 1 0.94 -0.40 -17.38
N ILE A 2 0.61 -1.00 -16.23
CA ILE A 2 -0.62 -1.78 -16.04
C ILE A 2 -1.70 -0.89 -15.44
N ASP A 3 -2.97 -1.15 -15.77
CA ASP A 3 -4.08 -0.46 -15.12
C ASP A 3 -4.38 -1.13 -13.77
N ILE A 4 -4.19 -0.39 -12.68
CA ILE A 4 -4.46 -0.88 -11.33
C ILE A 4 -5.65 -0.11 -10.80
N SER A 5 -6.74 -0.84 -10.59
CA SER A 5 -7.94 -0.33 -9.93
C SER A 5 -8.20 -1.16 -8.68
N VAL A 6 -8.07 -0.52 -7.51
CA VAL A 6 -8.28 -1.13 -6.20
C VAL A 6 -9.11 -0.21 -5.31
N ASP A 7 -9.99 -0.79 -4.52
CA ASP A 7 -10.58 -0.10 -3.37
C ASP A 7 -9.79 -0.48 -2.12
N ILE A 8 -9.42 0.51 -1.31
CA ILE A 8 -8.67 0.29 -0.06
C ILE A 8 -9.45 0.88 1.10
N ALA A 9 -9.79 0.04 2.08
CA ALA A 9 -10.32 0.48 3.36
C ALA A 9 -9.24 0.34 4.45
N VAL A 10 -8.91 1.45 5.10
CA VAL A 10 -7.85 1.51 6.10
C VAL A 10 -8.43 1.58 7.51
N GLY A 11 -8.04 0.61 8.35
CA GLY A 11 -8.31 0.55 9.77
C GLY A 11 -7.01 0.52 10.59
N TYR A 12 -7.14 0.52 11.91
CA TYR A 12 -5.96 0.42 12.78
C TYR A 12 -6.25 -0.38 14.05
N SER A 13 -5.24 -1.12 14.50
CA SER A 13 -5.17 -1.73 15.83
C SER A 13 -3.93 -1.22 16.54
N GLY A 14 -4.10 -0.37 17.55
CA GLY A 14 -2.99 0.33 18.19
C GLY A 14 -2.17 1.17 17.18
N LYS A 15 -0.88 0.84 17.03
CA LYS A 15 0.05 1.48 16.07
C LYS A 15 0.10 0.78 14.71
N THR A 16 -0.55 -0.37 14.56
CA THR A 16 -0.57 -1.14 13.31
C THR A 16 -1.74 -0.69 12.45
N GLN A 17 -1.45 -0.40 11.19
CA GLN A 17 -2.45 -0.17 10.15
C GLN A 17 -2.90 -1.52 9.57
N VAL A 18 -4.19 -1.65 9.27
CA VAL A 18 -4.76 -2.82 8.59
C VAL A 18 -5.48 -2.32 7.36
N GLU A 19 -5.12 -2.86 6.21
CA GLU A 19 -5.73 -2.52 4.92
C GLU A 19 -6.58 -3.68 4.42
N LEU A 20 -7.82 -3.40 4.05
CA LEU A 20 -8.65 -4.30 3.26
C LEU A 20 -8.61 -3.81 1.82
N ILE A 21 -8.11 -4.66 0.93
CA ILE A 21 -7.88 -4.32 -0.46
C ILE A 21 -8.81 -5.17 -1.32
N GLN A 22 -9.58 -4.50 -2.19
CA GLN A 22 -10.40 -5.16 -3.18
C GLN A 22 -9.92 -4.76 -4.58
N HIS A 23 -9.39 -5.73 -5.32
CA HIS A 23 -9.07 -5.54 -6.74
C HIS A 23 -10.35 -5.40 -7.57
N ARG A 24 -10.39 -4.39 -8.44
CA ARG A 24 -11.51 -4.08 -9.34
C ARG A 24 -11.13 -4.22 -10.82
N GLY A 25 -9.84 -4.24 -11.13
CA GLY A 25 -9.35 -4.33 -12.51
C GLY A 25 -9.46 -5.73 -13.11
N SER A 26 -9.32 -5.80 -14.44
CA SER A 26 -9.25 -7.05 -15.20
C SER A 26 -7.84 -7.59 -15.36
N ASP A 27 -6.84 -6.70 -15.30
CA ASP A 27 -5.45 -7.04 -15.58
C ASP A 27 -4.83 -7.88 -14.45
N ASP A 28 -3.94 -8.80 -14.83
CA ASP A 28 -3.14 -9.57 -13.88
C ASP A 28 -2.09 -8.66 -13.23
N ASN A 29 -2.14 -8.58 -11.90
CA ASN A 29 -1.21 -7.82 -11.08
C ASN A 29 -1.12 -8.44 -9.67
N ILE A 30 -0.30 -7.83 -8.82
CA ILE A 30 -0.02 -8.38 -7.49
C ILE A 30 -1.27 -8.59 -6.63
N TYR A 31 -2.26 -7.70 -6.71
CA TYR A 31 -3.51 -7.76 -5.94
C TYR A 31 -4.47 -8.87 -6.38
N ARG A 32 -4.26 -9.45 -7.56
CA ARG A 32 -5.02 -10.59 -8.06
C ARG A 32 -4.48 -11.92 -7.55
N ALA A 33 -3.18 -11.98 -7.25
CA ALA A 33 -2.52 -13.20 -6.80
C ALA A 33 -2.66 -13.38 -5.28
N HIS A 34 -3.58 -14.25 -4.84
CA HIS A 34 -3.71 -14.64 -3.44
C HIS A 34 -3.23 -16.09 -3.23
N PRO A 35 -2.26 -16.35 -2.33
CA PRO A 35 -2.03 -17.68 -1.80
C PRO A 35 -3.11 -18.01 -0.76
N GLY A 36 -4.28 -18.47 -1.19
CA GLY A 36 -5.38 -18.89 -0.30
C GLY A 36 -6.57 -19.50 -1.03
N GLU A 37 -7.30 -20.39 -0.35
CA GLU A 37 -8.56 -20.94 -0.87
C GLU A 37 -9.64 -19.85 -0.83
N ALA A 38 -10.27 -19.59 -1.99
CA ALA A 38 -11.42 -18.68 -2.17
C ALA A 38 -11.15 -17.16 -2.32
N GLY A 39 -9.93 -16.71 -2.66
CA GLY A 39 -9.71 -15.35 -3.18
C GLY A 39 -9.77 -14.22 -2.14
N PHE A 40 -9.63 -14.54 -0.86
CA PHE A 40 -9.44 -13.59 0.24
C PHE A 40 -8.37 -14.13 1.18
N GLY A 41 -7.48 -13.27 1.67
CA GLY A 41 -6.42 -13.68 2.59
C GLY A 41 -5.43 -12.57 2.92
N PHE A 42 -4.41 -12.93 3.70
CA PHE A 42 -3.29 -12.03 3.97
C PHE A 42 -2.46 -11.85 2.71
N HIS A 43 -2.36 -10.61 2.22
CA HIS A 43 -1.68 -10.31 0.96
C HIS A 43 -0.20 -9.92 1.17
N HIS A 44 0.07 -8.92 2.00
CA HIS A 44 1.43 -8.42 2.22
C HIS A 44 1.61 -7.85 3.62
N PHE A 45 2.87 -7.67 4.03
CA PHE A 45 3.26 -6.94 5.23
C PHE A 45 3.99 -5.64 4.86
N GLY A 46 3.43 -4.50 5.23
CA GLY A 46 4.02 -3.18 4.93
C GLY A 46 4.97 -2.67 6.01
N VAL A 47 6.12 -2.16 5.58
CA VAL A 47 7.12 -1.51 6.43
C VAL A 47 7.44 -0.12 5.87
N VAL A 48 7.26 0.89 6.71
CA VAL A 48 7.66 2.26 6.39
C VAL A 48 9.16 2.41 6.59
N VAL A 49 9.85 2.96 5.59
CA VAL A 49 11.29 3.16 5.58
C VAL A 49 11.67 4.63 5.37
N ASP A 50 12.86 4.98 5.87
CA ASP A 50 13.38 6.35 5.74
C ASP A 50 13.87 6.67 4.33
N ASN A 51 14.44 5.66 3.65
CA ASN A 51 15.00 5.76 2.31
C ASN A 51 14.69 4.49 1.50
N LEU A 52 13.72 4.56 0.59
CA LEU A 52 13.30 3.39 -0.21
C LEU A 52 14.44 2.84 -1.07
N GLU A 53 15.21 3.71 -1.71
CA GLU A 53 16.28 3.31 -2.63
C GLU A 53 17.38 2.54 -1.90
N LYS A 54 17.85 3.06 -0.75
CA LYS A 54 18.83 2.37 0.10
C LYS A 54 18.30 1.03 0.62
N SER A 55 17.01 0.97 0.97
CA SER A 55 16.39 -0.30 1.38
C SER A 55 16.32 -1.30 0.23
N LEU A 56 16.01 -0.85 -0.99
CA LEU A 56 16.01 -1.68 -2.19
C LEU A 56 17.40 -2.19 -2.55
N GLU A 57 18.44 -1.37 -2.45
CA GLU A 57 19.84 -1.81 -2.61
C GLU A 57 20.19 -2.93 -1.63
N THR A 58 19.78 -2.78 -0.36
CA THR A 58 19.98 -3.79 0.69
C THR A 58 19.26 -5.10 0.34
N MET A 59 18.02 -5.03 -0.13
CA MET A 59 17.24 -6.20 -0.53
C MET A 59 17.85 -6.88 -1.77
N SER A 60 18.30 -6.08 -2.75
CA SER A 60 18.96 -6.57 -3.96
C SER A 60 20.26 -7.33 -3.63
N ALA A 61 21.06 -6.84 -2.69
CA ALA A 61 22.26 -7.53 -2.20
C ALA A 61 21.95 -8.89 -1.55
N LEU A 62 20.72 -9.11 -1.09
CA LEU A 62 20.21 -10.38 -0.56
C LEU A 62 19.54 -11.27 -1.63
N GLY A 63 19.58 -10.84 -2.89
CA GLY A 63 18.94 -11.52 -4.03
C GLY A 63 17.42 -11.39 -4.04
N ILE A 64 16.87 -10.33 -3.42
CA ILE A 64 15.44 -10.05 -3.38
C ILE A 64 15.16 -8.87 -4.32
N SER A 65 14.30 -9.09 -5.31
CA SER A 65 13.92 -8.08 -6.29
C SER A 65 12.46 -7.64 -6.10
N PRO A 66 12.11 -6.41 -6.50
CA PRO A 66 10.71 -5.99 -6.55
C PRO A 66 9.89 -6.81 -7.55
N LEU A 67 8.70 -7.22 -7.10
CA LEU A 67 7.63 -7.75 -7.94
C LEU A 67 6.87 -6.62 -8.65
N GLN A 68 6.63 -5.53 -7.93
CA GLN A 68 5.90 -4.37 -8.42
C GLN A 68 6.30 -3.12 -7.64
N GLU A 69 6.48 -2.01 -8.33
CA GLU A 69 6.80 -0.70 -7.75
C GLU A 69 5.82 0.35 -8.24
N GLY A 70 5.62 1.40 -7.44
CA GLY A 70 4.75 2.50 -7.83
C GLY A 70 5.02 3.78 -7.07
N THR A 71 4.41 4.86 -7.55
CA THR A 71 4.47 6.18 -6.92
C THR A 71 3.08 6.80 -6.94
N LEU A 72 2.59 7.15 -5.76
CA LEU A 72 1.39 7.94 -5.54
C LEU A 72 1.80 9.39 -5.28
N THR A 73 1.09 10.32 -5.91
CA THR A 73 1.34 11.76 -5.76
C THR A 73 0.08 12.40 -5.20
N TYR A 74 0.21 13.21 -4.15
CA TYR A 74 -0.93 13.86 -3.49
C TYR A 74 -0.92 15.37 -3.77
N ALA A 75 -2.11 15.98 -3.68
CA ALA A 75 -2.22 17.44 -3.68
C ALA A 75 -1.36 18.04 -2.55
N GLY A 76 -0.59 19.08 -2.87
CA GLY A 76 0.35 19.70 -1.92
C GLY A 76 1.79 19.17 -1.99
N GLY A 77 2.16 18.38 -3.00
CA GLY A 77 3.55 18.02 -3.28
C GLY A 77 4.11 16.88 -2.43
N GLY A 78 3.23 16.09 -1.81
CA GLY A 78 3.60 14.83 -1.17
C GLY A 78 3.67 13.67 -2.17
N THR A 79 4.60 12.75 -1.96
CA THR A 79 4.71 11.50 -2.73
C THR A 79 4.84 10.32 -1.77
N THR A 80 4.14 9.22 -2.07
CA THR A 80 4.40 7.91 -1.47
C THR A 80 4.92 6.99 -2.55
N ARG A 81 6.12 6.46 -2.36
CA ARG A 81 6.71 5.41 -3.19
C ARG A 81 6.59 4.09 -2.47
N PHE A 82 6.32 3.04 -3.21
CA PHE A 82 6.24 1.69 -2.65
C PHE A 82 6.90 0.66 -3.56
N ALA A 83 7.37 -0.42 -2.95
CA ALA A 83 7.90 -1.59 -3.65
C ALA A 83 7.45 -2.87 -2.94
N TYR A 84 6.74 -3.73 -3.65
CA TYR A 84 6.43 -5.09 -3.21
C TYR A 84 7.58 -6.01 -3.59
N LEU A 85 8.07 -6.82 -2.65
CA LEU A 85 9.24 -7.67 -2.80
C LEU A 85 8.87 -9.15 -2.77
N ASP A 86 9.53 -9.95 -3.61
CA ASP A 86 9.35 -11.41 -3.55
C ASP A 86 10.09 -12.01 -2.36
N THR A 87 9.40 -12.04 -1.23
CA THR A 87 9.89 -12.67 0.01
C THR A 87 9.13 -13.92 0.38
N MET A 88 8.29 -14.46 -0.52
CA MET A 88 7.45 -15.63 -0.23
C MET A 88 8.28 -16.84 0.19
N THR A 89 9.37 -17.12 -0.52
CA THR A 89 10.25 -18.26 -0.23
C THR A 89 11.06 -18.10 1.06
N LYS A 90 11.41 -16.86 1.43
CA LYS A 90 12.29 -16.56 2.58
C LYS A 90 11.52 -16.28 3.88
N ALA A 91 10.33 -15.68 3.77
CA ALA A 91 9.55 -15.17 4.90
C ALA A 91 8.07 -15.63 4.90
N GLY A 92 7.62 -16.35 3.87
CA GLY A 92 6.24 -16.83 3.77
C GLY A 92 5.21 -15.74 3.44
N MET A 93 5.66 -14.54 3.08
CA MET A 93 4.79 -13.39 2.76
C MET A 93 5.47 -12.45 1.77
N ILE A 94 4.68 -11.61 1.10
CA ILE A 94 5.16 -10.46 0.33
C ILE A 94 5.48 -9.32 1.30
N LEU A 95 6.68 -8.75 1.21
CA LEU A 95 7.07 -7.57 1.97
C LEU A 95 6.85 -6.33 1.10
N GLU A 96 6.22 -5.30 1.65
CA GLU A 96 6.11 -3.99 1.03
C GLU A 96 6.99 -2.98 1.76
N LEU A 97 7.82 -2.25 1.02
CA LEU A 97 8.57 -1.12 1.54
C LEU A 97 7.90 0.18 1.09
N ILE A 98 7.64 1.08 2.03
CA ILE A 98 6.87 2.30 1.80
C ILE A 98 7.71 3.51 2.25
N GLU A 99 7.85 4.49 1.38
CA GLU A 99 8.46 5.79 1.70
C GLU A 99 7.49 6.90 1.34
N THR A 100 7.11 7.71 2.32
CA THR A 100 6.34 8.93 2.08
C THR A 100 7.21 10.15 2.35
N LYS A 101 7.27 11.05 1.37
CA LYS A 101 7.93 12.36 1.49
C LYS A 101 6.97 13.49 1.17
N ALA A 102 7.15 14.64 1.81
CA ALA A 102 6.58 15.90 1.36
C ALA A 102 7.58 17.03 1.58
N PHE A 103 7.68 17.96 0.62
CA PHE A 103 8.64 19.07 0.67
C PHE A 103 10.10 18.64 0.96
N GLY A 104 10.48 17.43 0.55
CA GLY A 104 11.81 16.86 0.79
C GLY A 104 12.01 16.17 2.15
N PHE A 105 11.01 16.18 3.04
CA PHE A 105 11.06 15.54 4.35
C PHE A 105 10.34 14.19 4.33
N ASN A 106 10.93 13.16 4.94
CA ASN A 106 10.25 11.89 5.18
C ASN A 106 9.21 12.10 6.30
N LEU A 107 7.96 11.75 6.02
CA LEU A 107 6.84 11.93 6.95
C LEU A 107 6.47 10.64 7.70
N GLY A 108 7.06 9.50 7.34
CA GLY A 108 6.56 8.18 7.69
C GLY A 108 5.15 7.96 7.14
N MET A 109 4.34 7.14 7.81
CA MET A 109 2.92 6.95 7.47
C MET A 109 2.01 7.38 8.62
N PRO A 110 1.89 8.69 8.89
CA PRO A 110 1.10 9.16 10.01
C PRO A 110 -0.40 9.07 9.66
N ARG A 111 -1.23 8.74 10.65
CA ARG A 111 -2.68 8.54 10.47
C ARG A 111 -3.40 9.68 9.76
N TRP A 112 -2.97 10.92 9.99
CA TRP A 112 -3.57 12.10 9.36
C TRP A 112 -3.34 12.14 7.85
N LEU A 113 -2.27 11.52 7.34
CA LEU A 113 -1.99 11.46 5.91
C LEU A 113 -3.04 10.63 5.17
N VAL A 114 -3.43 9.48 5.74
CA VAL A 114 -4.55 8.67 5.23
C VAL A 114 -5.87 9.45 5.31
N SER A 115 -6.02 10.30 6.33
CA SER A 115 -7.21 11.15 6.48
C SER A 115 -7.23 12.35 5.53
N LEU A 116 -6.08 12.80 5.01
CA LEU A 116 -6.00 13.89 4.02
C LEU A 116 -6.60 13.49 2.67
N GLY A 117 -6.50 12.21 2.29
CA GLY A 117 -7.24 11.67 1.15
C GLY A 117 -8.75 11.93 1.26
N ARG A 118 -9.30 12.12 2.47
CA ARG A 118 -10.72 12.45 2.66
C ARG A 118 -11.03 13.90 2.31
N ILE A 119 -10.07 14.79 2.49
CA ILE A 119 -10.19 16.23 2.22
C ILE A 119 -10.03 16.49 0.72
N THR A 120 -9.16 15.73 0.04
CA THR A 120 -8.97 15.83 -1.42
C THR A 120 -10.06 15.12 -2.23
N GLY A 121 -10.92 14.33 -1.58
CA GLY A 121 -12.00 13.57 -2.22
C GLY A 121 -11.60 12.18 -2.71
N ASP A 122 -10.34 11.79 -2.53
CA ASP A 122 -9.78 10.50 -2.96
C ASP A 122 -10.13 9.33 -2.01
N THR A 123 -10.69 9.62 -0.82
CA THR A 123 -11.15 8.61 0.15
C THR A 123 -12.42 9.07 0.88
N VAL A 124 -13.20 8.13 1.42
CA VAL A 124 -14.41 8.42 2.22
C VAL A 124 -14.33 7.73 3.59
N SER A 125 -14.95 8.32 4.62
CA SER A 125 -15.09 7.65 5.93
C SER A 125 -16.25 6.68 5.92
N VAL A 126 -16.09 5.48 6.46
CA VAL A 126 -17.15 4.45 6.53
C VAL A 126 -18.34 4.89 7.38
N GLU A 127 -18.16 5.83 8.32
CA GLU A 127 -19.28 6.42 9.10
C GLU A 127 -20.27 7.22 8.23
N ALA A 128 -19.85 7.69 7.05
CA ALA A 128 -20.73 8.37 6.10
C ALA A 128 -21.66 7.40 5.33
N PHE A 129 -21.50 6.09 5.47
CA PHE A 129 -22.27 5.07 4.75
C PHE A 129 -23.60 4.68 5.44
N LYS A 130 -24.14 5.53 6.32
CA LYS A 130 -25.42 5.30 7.03
C LYS A 130 -26.66 5.91 6.36
N GLY A 131 -26.58 6.35 5.11
CA GLY A 131 -27.74 6.90 4.40
C GLY A 131 -27.76 6.53 2.93
N GLY A 132 -28.32 5.37 2.58
CA GLY A 132 -28.49 5.00 1.18
C GLY A 132 -28.68 3.51 0.91
N ARG A 133 -29.70 2.90 1.52
CA ARG A 133 -30.40 1.77 0.90
C ARG A 133 -31.88 2.14 0.88
N SER A 134 -32.34 2.59 -0.28
CA SER A 134 -33.73 2.41 -0.72
C SER A 134 -33.82 1.06 -1.42
#